data_AF-A0A3C2AF25-F1
#
_entry.id   AF-A0A3C2AF25-F1
#
_cell.length_a   1.000
_cell.length_b   1.000
_cell.length_c   1.000
_cell.angle_alpha   90.00
_cell.angle_beta   90.00
_cell.angle_gamma   90.00
#
_symmetry.space_group_name_H-M   'P 1'
#
loop_
_entity.id
_entity.type
_entity.pdbx_description
1 polymer ?
#
loop_
_entity_poly.entity_id
_entity_poly.type
_entity_poly.pdbx_seq_one_letter_code
_entity_poly.pdbx_strand_id
1 'polypeptide(L)' 'MEEKKQQRESISSSLDNKVLQNYLKVSKNREGIAVARFSDGICQGCFLSLPPQLASEIRKNEVLIKCPHCQRVLYWTG' A
#
# COMPACT_ATOMS: atom_id res chain seq x y z
N MET A 1 -14.77 9.65 -18.46
CA MET A 1 -14.25 9.79 -17.08
C MET A 1 -15.09 9.06 -16.04
N GLU A 2 -16.34 8.66 -16.34
CA GLU A 2 -17.27 8.06 -15.38
C GLU A 2 -16.96 6.58 -15.01
N GLU A 3 -16.45 5.78 -15.94
CA GLU A 3 -16.20 4.33 -15.74
C GLU A 3 -15.19 4.03 -14.63
N LYS A 4 -14.13 4.84 -14.50
CA LYS A 4 -13.12 4.67 -13.45
C LYS A 4 -13.69 4.94 -12.05
N LYS A 5 -14.79 5.70 -11.95
CA LYS A 5 -15.44 6.04 -10.68
C LYS A 5 -16.31 4.88 -10.19
N GLN A 6 -17.12 4.31 -11.08
CA GLN A 6 -17.98 3.17 -10.78
C GLN A 6 -17.19 1.91 -10.44
N GLN A 7 -16.10 1.62 -11.17
CA GLN A 7 -15.21 0.51 -10.83
C GLN A 7 -14.60 0.69 -9.43
N ARG A 8 -14.23 1.92 -9.08
CA ARG A 8 -13.67 2.23 -7.77
C ARG A 8 -14.70 2.03 -6.66
N GLU A 9 -15.96 2.41 -6.89
CA GLU A 9 -17.06 2.19 -5.94
C GLU A 9 -17.38 0.70 -5.74
N SER A 10 -17.45 -0.07 -6.83
CA SER A 10 -17.70 -1.52 -6.76
C SER A 10 -16.59 -2.27 -6.02
N ILE A 11 -15.33 -1.92 -6.27
CA ILE A 11 -14.18 -2.51 -5.56
C ILE A 11 -14.17 -2.05 -4.09
N SER A 12 -14.46 -0.78 -3.82
CA SER A 12 -14.53 -0.27 -2.45
C SER A 12 -15.65 -0.88 -1.62
N SER A 13 -16.74 -1.30 -2.25
CA SER A 13 -17.87 -1.96 -1.58
C SER A 13 -17.56 -3.41 -1.21
N SER A 14 -16.63 -4.05 -1.92
CA SER A 14 -16.13 -5.40 -1.60
C SER A 14 -14.93 -5.39 -0.64
N LEU A 15 -14.35 -4.22 -0.38
CA LEU A 15 -13.24 -4.05 0.55
C LEU A 15 -13.78 -3.79 1.96
N ASP A 16 -13.12 -4.38 2.95
CA ASP A 16 -13.41 -4.09 4.35
C ASP A 16 -13.22 -2.59 4.62
N ASN A 17 -14.22 -1.97 5.25
CA ASN A 17 -14.24 -0.54 5.52
C ASN A 17 -12.96 -0.08 6.26
N LYS A 18 -12.39 -0.94 7.11
CA LYS A 18 -11.13 -0.64 7.82
C LYS A 18 -9.94 -0.50 6.86
N VAL A 19 -9.86 -1.34 5.84
CA VAL A 19 -8.79 -1.29 4.82
C VAL A 19 -8.95 -0.05 3.97
N LEU A 20 -10.19 0.24 3.54
CA LEU A 20 -10.51 1.42 2.73
C LEU A 20 -10.18 2.72 3.46
N GLN A 21 -10.58 2.86 4.73
CA GLN A 21 -10.29 4.05 5.54
C GLN A 21 -8.79 4.25 5.74
N ASN A 22 -8.04 3.18 6.00
CA ASN A 22 -6.58 3.25 6.09
C ASN A 22 -5.95 3.68 4.76
N TYR A 23 -6.38 3.09 3.64
CA TYR A 23 -5.91 3.47 2.31
C TYR A 23 -6.18 4.96 2.04
N LEU A 24 -7.41 5.43 2.28
CA LEU A 24 -7.79 6.82 2.04
C LEU A 24 -6.99 7.78 2.93
N LYS A 25 -6.75 7.41 4.19
CA LYS A 25 -5.96 8.23 5.13
C LYS A 25 -4.52 8.39 4.64
N VAL A 26 -3.86 7.30 4.24
CA VAL A 26 -2.49 7.35 3.71
C VAL A 26 -2.47 8.10 2.38
N SER A 27 -3.42 7.81 1.49
CA SER A 27 -3.56 8.48 0.18
C SER A 27 -3.68 9.99 0.36
N LYS A 28 -4.53 10.45 1.28
CA LYS A 28 -4.74 11.88 1.54
C LYS A 28 -3.48 12.55 2.09
N ASN A 29 -2.75 11.86 2.96
CA ASN A 29 -1.54 12.41 3.59
C ASN A 29 -0.27 12.32 2.71
N ARG A 30 -0.30 11.55 1.62
CA ARG A 30 0.88 11.25 0.78
C ARG A 30 0.60 11.54 -0.71
N GLU A 31 -0.09 12.64 -0.97
CA GLU A 31 -0.33 13.21 -2.32
C GLU A 31 -1.06 12.25 -3.29
N GLY A 32 -1.98 11.44 -2.77
CA GLY A 32 -2.74 10.48 -3.55
C GLY A 32 -2.10 9.08 -3.64
N ILE A 33 -0.91 8.87 -3.07
CA ILE A 33 -0.17 7.61 -3.18
C ILE A 33 -0.20 6.87 -1.84
N ALA A 34 -1.13 5.92 -1.71
CA ALA A 34 -1.23 5.04 -0.54
C ALA A 34 -0.45 3.73 -0.66
N VAL A 35 -0.05 3.34 -1.86
CA VAL A 35 0.59 2.06 -2.15
C VAL A 35 1.94 2.32 -2.83
N ALA A 36 2.98 1.59 -2.42
CA ALA A 36 4.32 1.70 -2.97
C ALA A 36 4.92 0.32 -3.22
N ARG A 37 5.74 0.21 -4.28
CA ARG A 37 6.47 -1.03 -4.56
C ARG A 37 7.58 -1.23 -3.54
N PHE A 38 7.82 -2.47 -3.17
CA PHE A 38 9.00 -2.88 -2.43
C PHE A 38 9.99 -3.58 -3.37
N SER A 39 11.25 -3.14 -3.37
CA SER A 39 12.33 -3.76 -4.15
C SER A 39 13.62 -3.73 -3.35
N ASP A 40 14.37 -4.84 -3.32
CA ASP A 40 15.72 -4.91 -2.76
C ASP A 40 15.87 -4.39 -1.32
N GLY A 41 14.86 -4.60 -0.46
CA GLY A 41 14.93 -4.08 0.90
C GLY A 41 14.51 -2.62 1.02
N ILE A 42 14.09 -1.97 -0.06
CA ILE A 42 13.81 -0.53 -0.12
C ILE A 42 12.34 -0.28 -0.49
N CYS A 43 11.71 0.65 0.24
CA CYS A 43 10.40 1.18 -0.12
C CYS A 43 10.54 2.17 -1.27
N GLN A 44 10.03 1.84 -2.46
CA GLN A 44 10.09 2.71 -3.65
C GLN A 44 9.20 3.96 -3.55
N GLY A 45 8.45 4.12 -2.46
CA GLY A 45 7.69 5.34 -2.19
C GLY A 45 8.50 6.41 -1.44
N CYS A 46 9.34 6.01 -0.49
CA CYS A 46 10.11 6.94 0.34
C CYS A 46 11.62 6.72 0.25
N PHE A 47 12.06 5.74 -0.55
CA PHE A 47 13.45 5.38 -0.80
C PHE A 47 14.26 5.02 0.45
N LEU A 48 13.57 4.65 1.53
CA LEU A 48 14.20 4.18 2.76
C LEU A 48 14.31 2.66 2.77
N SER A 49 15.44 2.19 3.30
CA SER A 49 15.66 0.77 3.59
C SER A 49 14.76 0.32 4.73
N LEU A 50 14.23 -0.89 4.60
CA LEU A 50 13.37 -1.53 5.58
C LEU A 50 14.15 -2.59 6.36
N PRO A 51 13.77 -2.86 7.61
CA PRO A 51 14.35 -3.94 8.38
C PRO A 51 14.24 -5.28 7.65
N PRO A 52 15.26 -6.16 7.73
CA PRO A 52 15.27 -7.44 7.02
C PRO A 52 14.12 -8.38 7.45
N GLN A 53 13.63 -8.25 8.69
CA GLN A 53 12.43 -8.97 9.16
C GLN A 53 11.22 -8.55 8.33
N LEU A 54 10.98 -7.25 8.23
CA LEU A 54 9.87 -6.68 7.46
C LEU A 54 10.01 -7.01 5.97
N ALA A 55 11.22 -6.89 5.41
CA ALA A 55 11.52 -7.26 4.03
C ALA A 55 11.16 -8.72 3.72
N SER A 56 11.44 -9.63 4.66
CA SER A 56 11.11 -11.05 4.52
C SER A 56 9.60 -11.26 4.58
N GLU A 57 8.90 -10.59 5.49
CA GLU A 57 7.43 -10.65 5.55
C GLU A 57 6.76 -10.06 4.29
N ILE A 58 7.30 -8.97 3.73
CA ILE A 58 6.79 -8.38 2.48
C ILE A 58 6.96 -9.35 1.31
N ARG A 59 8.09 -10.05 1.25
CA ARG A 59 8.33 -11.10 0.23
C ARG A 59 7.38 -12.29 0.37
N LYS A 60 6.93 -12.63 1.59
CA LYS A 60 5.91 -13.67 1.79
C LYS A 60 4.54 -13.25 1.23
N ASN A 61 4.26 -11.95 1.19
CA ASN A 61 3.01 -11.37 0.66
C ASN A 61 1.72 -11.98 1.27
N GLU A 62 1.81 -12.50 2.51
CA GLU A 62 0.69 -13.11 3.23
C GLU A 62 -0.21 -12.07 3.92
N VAL A 63 0.37 -10.92 4.26
CA VAL A 63 -0.30 -9.82 4.98
C VAL A 63 0.01 -8.48 4.35
N LEU A 64 -0.94 -7.54 4.46
CA LEU A 64 -0.74 -6.16 4.01
C LEU A 64 0.21 -5.43 4.95
N ILE A 65 1.46 -5.28 4.53
CA ILE A 65 2.50 -4.60 5.31
C ILE A 65 2.55 -3.13 4.92
N LYS A 66 2.69 -2.27 5.93
CA LYS A 66 2.86 -0.83 5.74
C LYS A 66 4.30 -0.45 6.04
N CYS A 67 4.82 0.49 5.26
CA CYS A 67 6.12 1.08 5.53
C CYS A 67 6.08 1.82 6.89
N PRO A 68 6.99 1.54 7.84
CA PRO A 68 7.03 2.22 9.13
C PRO A 68 7.35 3.71 9.00
N HIS A 69 7.99 4.12 7.91
CA HIS A 69 8.37 5.51 7.67
C HIS A 69 7.27 6.31 6.98
N CYS A 70 6.74 5.81 5.86
CA CYS A 70 5.77 6.57 5.05
C CYS A 70 4.32 6.14 5.23
N GLN A 71 4.07 5.04 5.96
CA GLN A 71 2.78 4.37 6.14
C GLN A 71 2.13 3.85 4.84
N ARG A 72 2.82 3.94 3.69
CA ARG A 72 2.34 3.36 2.44
C ARG A 72 2.29 1.84 2.53
N VAL A 73 1.23 1.25 2.00
CA VAL A 73 1.09 -0.19 1.85
C VAL A 73 2.14 -0.65 0.84
N LEU A 74 2.93 -1.63 1.23
CA LEU A 74 3.99 -2.19 0.42
C LEU A 74 3.47 -3.42 -0.30
N TYR A 75 3.73 -3.48 -1.60
CA TYR A 75 3.48 -4.69 -2.39
C TYR A 75 4.78 -5.12 -3.06
N TRP A 76 4.94 -6.44 -3.16
CA TRP A 76 6.05 -7.07 -3.87
C TRP A 76 5.52 -7.84 -5.07
N THR A 77 6.19 -7.72 -6.22
CA THR A 77 5.71 -8.27 -7.51
C THR A 77 6.42 -9.52 -7.97
N GLY A 78 7.46 -9.98 -7.25
CA GLY A 78 8.46 -10.88 -7.86
C GLY A 78 9.34 -10.13 -8.85
#